data_AF-A0A2E6XRZ8-F1
#
_entry.id   AF-A0A2E6XRZ8-F1
#
_cell.length_a   1.000
_cell.length_b   1.000
_cell.length_c   1.000
_cell.angle_alpha   90.00
_cell.angle_beta   90.00
_cell.angle_gamma   90.00
#
_symmetry.space_group_name_H-M   'P 1'
#
loop_
_entity.id
_entity.type
_entity.pdbx_description
1 polymer ?
#
loop_
_entity_poly.entity_id
_entity_poly.type
_entity_poly.pdbx_seq_one_letter_code
_entity_poly.pdbx_strand_id
1 'polypeptide(L)'
;DEHGLKVGVGPARWPRWEVPIGDVVSADVIDVRPLHYGGWGYRARPGVRVVVIRSGISLKVSRCRGPDLIVTVDDAEAGVALLDRYLGRSGRR
;
A
#
# COMPACT_ATOMS: atom_id res chain seq x y z
N ASP A 1 8.70 4.79 5.56
CA ASP A 1 10.04 5.17 6.05
C ASP A 1 10.98 4.00 5.75
N GLU A 2 12.22 4.00 6.25
CA GLU A 2 13.15 2.88 6.01
C GLU A 2 12.72 1.56 6.68
N HIS A 3 11.82 1.63 7.68
CA HIS A 3 11.26 0.46 8.33
C HIS A 3 10.14 -0.18 7.50
N GLY A 4 9.56 0.56 6.54
CA GLY A 4 8.57 0.09 5.60
C GLY A 4 7.42 1.08 5.38
N LEU A 5 6.24 0.55 5.05
CA LEU A 5 5.03 1.32 4.82
C LEU A 5 4.14 1.33 6.06
N LYS A 6 3.72 2.52 6.48
CA LYS A 6 2.70 2.71 7.52
C LYS A 6 1.51 3.44 6.91
N VAL A 7 0.36 2.80 6.90
CA VAL A 7 -0.90 3.36 6.41
C VAL A 7 -1.77 3.70 7.60
N GLY A 8 -2.30 4.91 7.68
CA GLY A 8 -3.27 5.33 8.68
C GLY A 8 -4.36 6.17 8.04
N VAL A 9 -5.61 5.95 8.43
CA VAL A 9 -6.78 6.62 7.82
C VAL A 9 -7.33 7.71 8.73
N GLY A 10 -7.76 8.82 8.13
CA GLY A 10 -8.40 9.91 8.85
C GLY A 10 -7.46 10.70 9.78
N PRO A 11 -8.00 11.70 10.49
CA PRO A 11 -7.20 12.60 11.32
C PRO A 11 -6.52 11.88 12.50
N ALA A 12 -7.12 10.80 13.00
CA ALA A 12 -6.56 9.97 14.06
C ALA A 12 -5.58 8.89 13.56
N ARG A 13 -5.31 8.81 12.24
CA ARG A 13 -4.53 7.73 11.60
C ARG A 13 -5.00 6.32 11.99
N TRP A 14 -6.30 6.16 12.21
CA TRP A 14 -6.91 4.92 12.62
C TRP A 14 -8.11 4.59 11.73
N PRO A 15 -8.23 3.36 11.20
CA PRO A 15 -7.34 2.20 11.37
C PRO A 15 -5.91 2.39 10.83
N ARG A 16 -4.95 1.63 11.39
CA ARG A 16 -3.52 1.64 11.03
C ARG A 16 -3.07 0.26 10.55
N TRP A 17 -2.25 0.24 9.51
CA TRP A 17 -1.56 -0.95 9.01
C TRP A 17 -0.08 -0.68 8.83
N GLU A 18 0.74 -1.69 9.09
CA GLU A 18 2.18 -1.63 8.87
C GLU A 18 2.62 -2.78 7.97
N VAL A 19 3.52 -2.46 7.04
CA VAL A 19 4.18 -3.41 6.15
C VAL A 19 5.69 -3.19 6.31
N PRO A 20 6.40 -4.09 7.01
CA PRO A 20 7.85 -4.01 7.13
C PRO A 20 8.53 -4.02 5.76
N ILE A 21 9.64 -3.30 5.58
CA ILE A 21 10.35 -3.27 4.29
C ILE A 21 10.79 -4.67 3.85
N GLY A 22 11.15 -5.55 4.79
CA GLY A 22 11.51 -6.95 4.50
C GLY A 22 10.33 -7.83 4.05
N ASP A 23 9.10 -7.36 4.23
CA ASP A 23 7.90 -8.03 3.71
C ASP A 23 7.53 -7.55 2.30
N VAL A 24 8.09 -6.42 1.84
CA VAL A 24 7.75 -5.83 0.53
C VAL A 24 8.51 -6.55 -0.58
N VAL A 25 7.77 -6.98 -1.60
CA VAL A 25 8.31 -7.61 -2.82
C VAL A 25 8.41 -6.58 -3.95
N SER A 26 7.36 -5.79 -4.14
CA SER A 26 7.31 -4.70 -5.13
C SER A 26 6.31 -3.63 -4.70
N ALA A 27 6.43 -2.45 -5.31
CA ALA A 27 5.46 -1.37 -5.20
C ALA A 27 5.07 -0.89 -6.61
N ASP A 28 3.78 -0.66 -6.84
CA ASP A 28 3.23 -0.31 -8.14
C ASP A 28 2.19 0.80 -8.03
N VAL A 29 2.11 1.66 -9.05
CA VAL A 29 1.02 2.63 -9.21
C VAL A 29 -0.11 1.99 -9.99
N ILE A 30 -1.30 1.99 -9.42
CA ILE A 30 -2.51 1.45 -10.07
C ILE A 30 -3.67 2.43 -9.98
N ASP A 31 -4.63 2.32 -10.92
CA ASP A 31 -5.91 3.05 -10.84
C ASP A 31 -6.99 2.19 -10.17
N VAL A 32 -7.55 2.69 -9.07
CA VAL A 32 -8.57 2.01 -8.28
C VAL A 32 -9.93 2.67 -8.46
N ARG A 33 -10.90 1.86 -8.87
CA ARG A 33 -12.32 2.23 -8.88
C ARG A 33 -13.02 1.56 -7.69
N PRO A 34 -13.67 2.30 -6.78
CA PRO A 34 -14.33 1.74 -5.60
C PRO A 34 -15.31 0.61 -5.94
N LEU A 35 -16.04 0.75 -7.05
CA LEU A 35 -17.01 -0.24 -7.52
C LEU A 35 -16.39 -1.63 -7.77
N HIS A 36 -15.14 -1.70 -8.24
CA HIS A 36 -14.44 -2.97 -8.48
C HIS A 36 -14.14 -3.73 -7.18
N TYR A 37 -14.12 -3.03 -6.04
CA TYR A 37 -13.80 -3.59 -4.73
C TYR A 37 -15.00 -3.66 -3.78
N GLY A 38 -16.21 -3.34 -4.26
CA GLY A 38 -17.43 -3.35 -3.45
C GLY A 38 -17.63 -2.07 -2.62
N GLY A 39 -17.21 -0.93 -3.17
CA GLY A 39 -17.46 0.41 -2.64
C GLY A 39 -16.31 0.99 -1.81
N TRP A 40 -16.65 1.96 -0.98
CA TRP A 40 -15.72 2.72 -0.15
C TRP A 40 -15.32 2.00 1.14
N GLY A 41 -14.12 2.31 1.63
CA GLY A 41 -13.58 1.85 2.91
C GLY A 41 -12.58 0.71 2.79
N TYR A 42 -12.39 0.00 3.89
CA TYR A 42 -11.50 -1.16 3.96
C TYR A 42 -12.20 -2.42 3.44
N ARG A 43 -11.50 -3.20 2.62
CA ARG A 43 -11.95 -4.48 2.06
C ARG A 43 -10.83 -5.50 2.11
N ALA A 44 -11.16 -6.70 2.57
CA ALA A 44 -10.26 -7.85 2.54
C ALA A 44 -10.88 -8.95 1.68
N ARG A 45 -10.09 -9.46 0.73
CA ARG A 45 -10.41 -10.62 -0.10
C ARG A 45 -9.21 -11.59 -0.02
N PRO A 46 -9.37 -12.87 -0.37
CA PRO A 46 -8.23 -13.77 -0.53
C PRO A 46 -7.18 -13.13 -1.44
N GLY A 47 -5.95 -12.96 -0.94
CA GLY A 47 -4.83 -12.38 -1.69
C GLY A 47 -4.72 -10.85 -1.71
N VAL A 48 -5.74 -10.08 -1.32
CA VAL A 48 -5.67 -8.61 -1.37
C VAL A 48 -6.44 -7.90 -0.26
N ARG A 49 -5.84 -6.83 0.28
CA ARG A 49 -6.46 -5.83 1.13
C ARG A 49 -6.49 -4.50 0.42
N VAL A 50 -7.63 -3.85 0.41
CA VAL A 50 -7.82 -2.57 -0.27
C VAL A 50 -8.39 -1.55 0.70
N VAL A 51 -7.77 -0.40 0.78
CA VAL A 51 -8.21 0.76 1.53
C VAL A 51 -8.61 1.83 0.51
N VAL A 52 -9.91 1.92 0.23
CA VAL A 52 -10.45 2.87 -0.75
C VAL A 52 -11.08 4.04 -0.02
N ILE A 53 -10.41 5.18 0.01
CA ILE A 53 -10.95 6.42 0.59
C ILE A 53 -11.36 7.40 -0.52
N ARG A 54 -10.60 7.40 -1.64
CA ARG A 54 -10.91 8.13 -2.87
C ARG A 54 -10.75 7.21 -4.09
N SER A 55 -11.40 7.51 -5.21
CA SER A 55 -11.14 6.81 -6.47
C SER A 55 -9.86 7.35 -7.11
N GLY A 56 -9.25 6.57 -8.00
CA GLY A 56 -8.12 7.00 -8.82
C GLY A 56 -6.79 6.36 -8.42
N ILE A 57 -5.72 7.08 -8.73
CA ILE A 57 -4.33 6.65 -8.52
C ILE A 57 -4.09 6.22 -7.07
N SER A 58 -3.49 5.04 -6.95
CA SER A 58 -3.32 4.29 -5.71
C SER A 58 -1.98 3.57 -5.69
N LEU A 59 -1.44 3.38 -4.49
CA LEU A 59 -0.25 2.60 -4.24
C LEU A 59 -0.64 1.14 -3.98
N LYS A 60 -0.12 0.22 -4.78
CA LYS A 60 -0.15 -1.22 -4.51
C LYS A 60 1.20 -1.65 -3.95
N VAL A 61 1.18 -2.41 -2.87
CA VAL A 61 2.37 -3.06 -2.29
C VAL A 61 2.16 -4.55 -2.29
N SER A 62 2.99 -5.27 -3.05
CA SER A 62 3.01 -6.73 -3.03
C SER A 62 3.90 -7.24 -1.92
N ARG A 63 3.45 -8.30 -1.24
CA ARG A 63 4.03 -8.76 0.02
C ARG A 63 4.37 -10.23 -0.02
N CYS A 64 5.52 -10.62 0.53
CA CYS A 64 5.92 -12.01 0.62
C CYS A 64 5.21 -12.75 1.76
N ARG A 65 4.80 -12.03 2.81
CA ARG A 65 4.16 -12.55 4.03
C ARG A 65 2.77 -11.99 4.26
N GLY A 66 1.93 -12.03 3.23
CA GLY A 66 0.52 -11.67 3.37
C GLY A 66 -0.12 -11.22 2.06
N PRO A 67 -1.41 -10.84 2.10
CA PRO A 67 -2.09 -10.31 0.92
C PRO A 67 -1.50 -8.97 0.52
N ASP A 68 -1.57 -8.68 -0.79
CA ASP A 68 -1.25 -7.37 -1.36
C ASP A 68 -2.01 -6.27 -0.60
N LEU A 69 -1.37 -5.12 -0.42
CA LEU A 69 -2.00 -3.95 0.19
C LEU A 69 -2.15 -2.86 -0.86
N ILE A 70 -3.39 -2.48 -1.16
CA ILE A 70 -3.72 -1.37 -2.05
C ILE A 70 -4.28 -0.24 -1.21
N VAL A 71 -3.75 0.96 -1.38
CA VAL A 71 -4.21 2.16 -0.68
C VAL A 71 -4.29 3.34 -1.63
N THR A 72 -5.42 4.05 -1.60
CA THR A 72 -5.59 5.29 -2.34
C THR A 72 -4.83 6.41 -1.62
N VAL A 73 -3.86 7.01 -2.28
CA VAL A 73 -2.96 8.05 -1.73
C VAL A 73 -2.74 9.14 -2.75
N ASP A 74 -2.67 10.40 -2.33
CA ASP A 74 -2.57 11.55 -3.25
C ASP A 74 -1.37 11.48 -4.19
N ASP A 75 -0.24 10.94 -3.69
CA ASP A 75 0.98 10.76 -4.47
C ASP A 75 1.48 9.31 -4.38
N ALA A 76 0.95 8.44 -5.24
CA ALA A 76 1.36 7.05 -5.31
C ALA A 76 2.75 6.88 -5.92
N GLU A 77 3.12 7.76 -6.86
CA GLU A 77 4.42 7.73 -7.54
C GLU A 77 5.56 7.97 -6.56
N ALA A 78 5.45 8.99 -5.69
CA ALA A 78 6.42 9.22 -4.63
C ALA A 78 6.49 8.04 -3.65
N GLY A 79 5.36 7.39 -3.37
CA GLY A 79 5.29 6.19 -2.53
C GLY A 79 6.07 5.01 -3.11
N VAL A 80 5.88 4.71 -4.41
CA VAL A 80 6.62 3.67 -5.13
C VAL A 80 8.11 3.99 -5.16
N ALA A 81 8.49 5.19 -5.58
CA ALA A 81 9.89 5.59 -5.68
C ALA A 81 10.63 5.50 -4.34
N LEU A 82 9.95 5.82 -3.23
CA LEU A 82 10.52 5.69 -1.89
C LEU A 82 10.72 4.23 -1.48
N LEU A 83 9.73 3.36 -1.75
CA LEU A 83 9.82 1.93 -1.44
C LEU A 83 10.93 1.27 -2.26
N ASP A 84 10.99 1.53 -3.57
CA ASP A 84 12.03 0.99 -4.45
C ASP A 84 13.44 1.38 -3.99
N ARG A 85 13.62 2.64 -3.55
CA ARG A 85 14.90 3.09 -2.97
C ARG A 85 15.30 2.28 -1.75
N TYR A 86 14.36 1.94 -0.87
CA TYR A 86 14.65 1.15 0.32
C TYR A 86 14.83 -0.35 0.02
N LEU A 87 14.10 -0.89 -0.95
CA LEU A 87 14.30 -2.27 -1.43
C LEU A 87 15.71 -2.45 -2.02
N GLY A 88 16.15 -1.52 -2.87
CA GLY A 88 17.50 -1.53 -3.43
C GLY A 88 18.62 -1.38 -2.40
N ARG A 89 18.34 -0.76 -1.24
CA ARG A 89 19.25 -0.69 -0.09
C ARG A 89 19.22 -1.95 0.77
N SER A 90 18.06 -2.60 0.92
CA SER A 90 17.91 -3.83 1.71
C SER A 90 18.57 -5.05 1.08
N GLY A 91 18.69 -5.11 -0.26
CA GLY A 91 19.39 -6.18 -0.97
C GLY A 91 20.93 -6.14 -0.88
N ARG A 92 21.50 -5.24 -0.08
CA ARG A 92 22.95 -4.99 0.03
C ARG A 92 23.51 -5.23 1.44
N ARG A 93 22.93 -6.19 2.19
CA ARG A 93 23.40 -6.64 3.51
C ARG A 93 23.74 -8.11 3.50
#